data_AF-A0AAW5WCC8-F1
#
_entry.id   AF-A0AAW5WCC8-F1
#
_cell.length_a   1.000
_cell.length_b   1.000
_cell.length_c   1.000
_cell.angle_alpha   90.00
_cell.angle_beta   90.00
_cell.angle_gamma   90.00
#
_symmetry.space_group_name_H-M   'P 1'
#
loop_
_entity.id
_entity.type
_entity.pdbx_description
1 polymer ?
#
loop_
_entity_poly.entity_id
_entity_poly.type
_entity_poly.pdbx_seq_one_letter_code
_entity_poly.pdbx_strand_id
1 'polypeptide(L)'
;MPGRVEIDDVAPVVSCGVYPAKAVVGEVVPVSAAVWREGHEAVAATLVVRYLGVRYPHLTDRPRARVLPTPSEPQQRVKPLLIPMTSGQEPFVFHGQFTPDRVGLWTFRVDGWGDPIHTWRHGLIAKLDAGQGETELSNDLLVGAVLLERAATGVPRGLRDPL
;
A
#
# COMPACT_ATOMS: atom_id res chain seq x y z
N MET A 1 -12.73 -2.63 -14.86
CA MET A 1 -11.54 -1.78 -14.63
C MET A 1 -11.25 -1.79 -13.14
N PRO A 2 -9.99 -1.86 -12.66
CA PRO A 2 -9.73 -1.63 -11.24
C PRO A 2 -10.23 -0.22 -10.90
N GLY A 3 -11.17 -0.13 -9.96
CA GLY A 3 -11.83 1.12 -9.57
C GLY A 3 -10.86 2.12 -8.95
N ARG A 4 -11.27 3.38 -8.93
CA ARG A 4 -10.55 4.48 -8.28
C ARG A 4 -10.62 4.27 -6.77
N VAL A 5 -9.47 4.13 -6.13
CA VAL A 5 -9.33 4.12 -4.67
C VAL A 5 -8.91 5.52 -4.25
N GLU A 6 -9.62 6.08 -3.28
CA GLU A 6 -9.32 7.38 -2.70
C GLU A 6 -8.49 7.17 -1.43
N ILE A 7 -7.51 8.07 -1.23
CA ILE A 7 -6.59 8.05 -0.10
C ILE A 7 -6.60 9.45 0.49
N ASP A 8 -6.89 9.55 1.78
CA ASP A 8 -6.97 10.82 2.51
C ASP A 8 -6.32 10.72 3.89
N ASP A 9 -6.14 11.88 4.54
CA ASP A 9 -5.66 12.01 5.93
C ASP A 9 -4.43 11.15 6.24
N VAL A 10 -3.45 11.17 5.33
CA VAL A 10 -2.19 10.44 5.50
C VAL A 10 -1.38 11.07 6.64
N ALA A 11 -0.92 10.25 7.58
CA ALA A 11 -0.07 10.66 8.68
C ALA A 11 1.14 9.72 8.83
N PRO A 12 2.33 10.22 9.20
CA PRO A 12 2.61 11.59 9.63
C PRO A 12 2.94 12.55 8.48
N VAL A 13 2.30 13.73 8.48
CA VAL A 13 2.59 14.84 7.56
C VAL A 13 2.81 16.11 8.38
N VAL A 14 3.97 16.76 8.20
CA VAL A 14 4.33 17.98 8.95
C VAL A 14 4.14 19.20 8.05
N SER A 15 3.30 20.14 8.49
CA SER A 15 3.00 21.39 7.76
C SER A 15 2.64 21.13 6.29
N CYS A 16 1.68 20.25 6.05
CA CYS A 16 1.23 19.87 4.70
C CYS A 16 2.36 19.34 3.78
N GLY A 17 3.38 18.71 4.36
CA GLY A 17 4.50 18.12 3.62
C GLY A 17 5.64 19.10 3.34
N VAL A 18 5.57 20.34 3.85
CA VAL A 18 6.66 21.32 3.76
C VAL A 18 7.89 20.82 4.50
N TYR A 19 7.70 20.12 5.62
CA TYR A 19 8.79 19.57 6.42
C TYR A 19 8.71 18.04 6.47
N PRO A 20 9.85 17.34 6.44
CA PRO A 20 9.87 15.90 6.67
C PRO A 20 9.54 15.60 8.14
N ALA A 21 8.79 14.53 8.37
CA ALA A 21 8.65 13.93 9.70
C ALA A 21 10.03 13.48 10.24
N LYS A 22 10.17 13.44 11.56
CA LYS A 22 11.42 13.06 12.23
C LYS A 22 11.29 11.68 12.85
N ALA A 23 12.36 10.91 12.78
CA ALA A 23 12.51 9.61 13.42
C ALA A 23 13.99 9.36 13.73
N VAL A 24 14.29 8.42 14.63
CA VAL A 24 15.64 7.92 14.90
C VAL A 24 15.82 6.50 14.36
N VAL A 25 17.08 6.11 14.13
CA VAL A 25 17.39 4.74 13.67
C VAL A 25 16.93 3.72 14.70
N GLY A 26 16.22 2.69 14.25
CA GLY A 26 15.64 1.66 15.12
C GLY A 26 14.27 2.01 15.72
N GLU A 27 13.76 3.23 15.54
CA GLU A 27 12.43 3.63 15.99
C GLU A 27 11.33 3.04 15.10
N VAL A 28 10.25 2.55 15.69
CA VAL A 28 9.06 2.15 14.91
C VAL A 28 8.28 3.41 14.55
N VAL A 29 8.17 3.69 13.25
CA VAL A 29 7.40 4.83 12.73
C VAL A 29 6.01 4.33 12.30
N PRO A 30 4.94 4.66 13.04
CA PRO A 30 3.58 4.34 12.62
C PRO A 30 3.14 5.28 11.48
N VAL A 31 2.45 4.71 10.50
CA VAL A 31 1.85 5.41 9.36
C VAL A 31 0.38 5.05 9.29
N SER A 32 -0.48 6.04 9.14
CA SER A 32 -1.91 5.84 8.92
C SER A 32 -2.39 6.58 7.68
N ALA A 33 -3.47 6.07 7.08
CA ALA A 33 -4.17 6.75 6.00
C ALA A 33 -5.63 6.25 5.96
N ALA A 34 -6.56 7.16 5.66
CA ALA A 34 -7.91 6.77 5.28
C ALA A 34 -7.87 6.28 3.83
N VAL A 35 -8.29 5.04 3.58
CA VAL A 35 -8.30 4.44 2.23
C VAL A 35 -9.67 3.84 1.97
N TRP A 36 -10.36 4.33 0.96
CA TRP A 36 -11.74 3.96 0.67
C TRP A 36 -12.05 3.97 -0.82
N ARG A 37 -13.20 3.42 -1.18
CA ARG A 37 -13.71 3.42 -2.55
C ARG A 37 -15.23 3.45 -2.54
N GLU A 38 -15.81 3.67 -3.71
CA GLU A 38 -17.24 3.51 -3.94
C GLU A 38 -17.71 2.04 -3.82
N GLY A 39 -18.94 1.84 -3.35
CA GLY A 39 -19.56 0.52 -3.21
C GLY A 39 -19.18 -0.22 -1.92
N HIS A 40 -19.41 -1.53 -1.91
CA HIS A 40 -19.19 -2.42 -0.76
C HIS A 40 -18.02 -3.39 -0.95
N GLU A 41 -17.24 -3.20 -2.01
CA GLU A 41 -16.08 -4.04 -2.28
C GLU A 41 -14.93 -3.72 -1.33
N ALA A 42 -14.19 -4.74 -0.94
CA ALA A 42 -13.03 -4.60 -0.08
C ALA A 42 -11.91 -3.77 -0.73
N VAL A 43 -11.17 -3.07 0.11
CA VAL A 43 -9.97 -2.29 -0.22
C VAL A 43 -8.84 -2.74 0.67
N ALA A 44 -7.64 -2.68 0.14
CA ALA A 44 -6.40 -2.89 0.87
C ALA A 44 -5.41 -1.77 0.55
N ALA A 45 -4.41 -1.61 1.41
CA ALA A 45 -3.39 -0.60 1.26
C ALA A 45 -1.98 -1.17 1.52
N THR A 46 -1.01 -0.61 0.81
CA THR A 46 0.40 -0.98 0.90
C THR A 46 1.22 0.27 1.21
N LEU A 47 2.03 0.20 2.26
CA LEU A 47 3.02 1.20 2.62
C LEU A 47 4.31 0.93 1.84
N VAL A 48 4.65 1.84 0.92
CA VAL A 48 5.86 1.80 0.09
C VAL A 48 6.92 2.71 0.70
N VAL A 49 7.99 2.11 1.23
CA VAL A 49 9.06 2.84 1.92
C VAL A 49 10.35 2.84 1.10
N ARG A 50 11.02 3.98 1.02
CA ARG A 50 12.27 4.18 0.26
C ARG A 50 13.31 4.93 1.09
N TYR A 51 14.56 4.53 0.95
CA TYR A 51 15.71 5.28 1.43
C TYR A 51 16.31 6.11 0.29
N LEU A 52 16.54 7.40 0.52
CA LEU A 52 17.07 8.35 -0.47
C LEU A 52 18.52 8.80 -0.19
N GLY A 53 19.14 8.31 0.89
CA GLY A 53 20.50 8.69 1.27
C GLY A 53 20.56 9.81 2.30
N VAL A 54 21.75 10.32 2.58
CA VAL A 54 22.00 11.32 3.65
C VAL A 54 21.76 12.77 3.24
N ARG A 55 21.44 13.03 1.96
CA ARG A 55 21.19 14.40 1.48
C ARG A 55 19.91 14.95 2.09
N TYR A 56 20.05 16.04 2.84
CA TYR A 56 18.93 16.73 3.46
C TYR A 56 18.39 17.82 2.51
N PRO A 57 17.06 17.95 2.34
CA PRO A 57 16.48 18.97 1.47
C PRO A 57 16.74 20.38 2.02
N HIS A 58 16.91 21.36 1.13
CA HIS A 58 16.97 22.77 1.52
C HIS A 58 15.55 23.27 1.82
N LEU A 59 15.26 23.45 3.12
CA LEU A 59 13.98 23.92 3.63
C LEU A 59 14.01 25.45 3.77
N THR A 60 13.79 26.20 2.69
CA THR A 60 13.75 27.67 2.73
C THR A 60 12.49 28.22 2.07
N ASP A 61 11.93 29.28 2.67
CA ASP A 61 10.70 30.01 2.29
C ASP A 61 10.77 30.79 0.95
N ARG A 62 11.76 30.53 0.08
CA ARG A 62 11.98 31.37 -1.11
C ARG A 62 11.36 30.78 -2.38
N PRO A 63 10.80 31.63 -3.28
CA PRO A 63 10.39 31.18 -4.61
C PRO A 63 11.61 30.61 -5.33
N ARG A 64 11.46 29.40 -5.87
CA ARG A 64 12.51 28.58 -6.49
C ARG A 64 13.49 29.43 -7.32
N ALA A 65 14.67 29.71 -6.77
CA ALA A 65 15.83 29.95 -7.62
C ALA A 65 16.10 28.65 -8.36
N ARG A 66 16.20 28.72 -9.69
CA ARG A 66 16.43 27.58 -10.58
C ARG A 66 17.74 26.89 -10.15
N VAL A 67 17.63 25.78 -9.41
CA VAL A 67 18.78 24.95 -9.04
C VAL A 67 19.27 24.27 -10.32
N LEU A 68 20.45 24.63 -10.79
CA LEU A 68 21.17 23.85 -11.79
C LEU A 68 21.49 22.48 -11.18
N PRO A 69 21.20 21.35 -11.85
CA PRO A 69 21.54 20.04 -11.33
C PRO A 69 23.06 19.94 -11.22
N THR A 70 23.58 19.87 -10.00
CA THR A 70 24.97 19.49 -9.74
C THR A 70 25.12 18.00 -10.04
N PRO A 71 26.18 17.56 -10.73
CA PRO A 71 26.38 16.15 -11.05
C PRO A 71 26.40 15.34 -9.75
N SER A 72 25.43 14.45 -9.60
CA SER A 72 25.24 13.66 -8.39
C SER A 72 26.08 12.38 -8.45
N GLU A 73 26.80 12.08 -7.36
CA GLU A 73 27.34 10.75 -7.11
C GLU A 73 26.26 9.67 -7.27
N PRO A 74 26.63 8.47 -7.75
CA PRO A 74 25.68 7.39 -7.98
C PRO A 74 24.96 7.04 -6.67
N GLN A 75 23.66 7.36 -6.61
CA GLN A 75 22.80 6.94 -5.50
C GLN A 75 22.63 5.43 -5.58
N GLN A 76 23.02 4.72 -4.52
CA GLN A 76 22.74 3.30 -4.39
C GLN A 76 21.22 3.10 -4.38
N ARG A 77 20.68 2.51 -5.45
CA ARG A 77 19.24 2.23 -5.58
C ARG A 77 18.88 1.11 -4.62
N VAL A 78 18.36 1.48 -3.45
CA VAL A 78 17.77 0.52 -2.50
C VAL A 78 16.38 0.12 -3.02
N LYS A 79 16.10 -1.18 -3.03
CA LYS A 79 14.77 -1.70 -3.40
C LYS A 79 13.74 -1.16 -2.40
N PRO A 80 12.60 -0.60 -2.85
CA PRO A 80 11.56 -0.16 -1.93
C PRO A 80 11.05 -1.33 -1.11
N LEU A 81 10.79 -1.07 0.18
CA LEU A 81 10.06 -2.01 1.03
C LEU A 81 8.57 -1.83 0.76
N LEU A 82 7.88 -2.95 0.56
CA LEU A 82 6.43 -3.00 0.38
C LEU A 82 5.85 -3.68 1.62
N ILE A 83 5.16 -2.90 2.45
CA ILE A 83 4.65 -3.36 3.75
C ILE A 83 3.12 -3.30 3.67
N PRO A 84 2.40 -4.42 3.91
CA PRO A 84 0.95 -4.38 3.93
C PRO A 84 0.46 -3.50 5.09
N MET A 85 -0.60 -2.73 4.87
CA MET A 85 -1.30 -2.00 5.93
C MET A 85 -2.52 -2.79 6.37
N THR A 86 -2.89 -2.66 7.64
CA THR A 86 -4.01 -3.36 8.27
C THR A 86 -5.09 -2.36 8.65
N SER A 87 -6.36 -2.68 8.40
CA SER A 87 -7.49 -1.86 8.84
C SER A 87 -7.55 -1.78 10.37
N GLY A 88 -7.68 -0.57 10.90
CA GLY A 88 -7.84 -0.32 12.33
C GLY A 88 -9.27 -0.52 12.83
N GLN A 89 -9.52 -0.05 14.06
CA GLN A 89 -10.88 0.01 14.62
C GLN A 89 -11.71 1.15 14.03
N GLU A 90 -11.04 2.23 13.62
CA GLU A 90 -11.68 3.34 12.94
C GLU A 90 -11.98 2.94 11.48
N PRO A 91 -13.23 3.08 11.02
CA PRO A 91 -13.61 2.71 9.66
C PRO A 91 -12.72 3.38 8.61
N PHE A 92 -12.31 2.60 7.61
CA PHE A 92 -11.47 3.03 6.48
C PHE A 92 -10.05 3.48 6.82
N VAL A 93 -9.66 3.51 8.10
CA VAL A 93 -8.29 3.87 8.49
C VAL A 93 -7.41 2.62 8.46
N PHE A 94 -6.36 2.68 7.65
CA PHE A 94 -5.34 1.65 7.55
C PHE A 94 -4.09 2.08 8.31
N HIS A 95 -3.44 1.13 8.96
CA HIS A 95 -2.21 1.33 9.72
C HIS A 95 -1.09 0.45 9.14
N GLY A 96 0.06 1.07 8.90
CA GLY A 96 1.31 0.40 8.59
C GLY A 96 2.42 0.92 9.50
N GLN A 97 3.54 0.22 9.54
CA GLN A 97 4.69 0.69 10.29
C GLN A 97 5.98 0.27 9.61
N PHE A 98 7.02 1.07 9.77
CA PHE A 98 8.36 0.72 9.32
C PHE A 98 9.41 1.20 10.32
N THR A 99 10.57 0.54 10.31
CA THR A 99 11.69 0.87 11.20
C THR A 99 12.89 1.25 10.33
N PRO A 100 13.37 2.51 10.35
CA PRO A 100 14.54 2.90 9.59
C PRO A 100 15.80 2.26 10.17
N ASP A 101 16.60 1.62 9.32
CA ASP A 101 17.81 0.87 9.70
C ASP A 101 19.11 1.70 9.64
N ARG A 102 19.03 2.93 9.11
CA ARG A 102 20.18 3.80 8.89
C ARG A 102 19.79 5.28 8.86
N VAL A 103 20.78 6.12 9.16
CA VAL A 103 20.66 7.58 9.13
C VAL A 103 20.49 8.07 7.68
N GLY A 104 19.57 9.00 7.49
CA GLY A 104 19.35 9.71 6.23
C GLY A 104 17.88 10.01 5.97
N LEU A 105 17.58 10.44 4.76
CA LEU A 105 16.24 10.74 4.30
C LEU A 105 15.53 9.46 3.87
N TRP A 106 14.38 9.21 4.50
CA TRP A 106 13.43 8.18 4.12
C TRP A 106 12.17 8.85 3.56
N THR A 107 11.52 8.18 2.62
CA THR A 107 10.19 8.55 2.15
C THR A 107 9.26 7.37 2.24
N PHE A 108 7.99 7.65 2.49
CA PHE A 108 6.93 6.66 2.42
C PHE A 108 5.83 7.15 1.48
N ARG A 109 5.08 6.21 0.92
CA ARG A 109 3.89 6.44 0.10
C ARG A 109 2.86 5.37 0.45
N VAL A 110 1.60 5.74 0.50
CA VAL A 110 0.50 4.78 0.64
C VAL A 110 -0.08 4.49 -0.74
N ASP A 111 -0.12 3.21 -1.11
CA ASP A 111 -0.75 2.73 -2.35
C ASP A 111 -2.03 1.97 -1.98
N GLY A 112 -3.20 2.50 -2.34
CA GLY A 112 -4.49 1.85 -2.15
C GLY A 112 -4.90 1.04 -3.39
N TRP A 113 -5.52 -0.11 -3.18
CA TRP A 113 -5.98 -0.99 -4.26
C TRP A 113 -7.23 -1.77 -3.83
N GLY A 114 -8.12 -2.06 -4.78
CA GLY A 114 -9.30 -2.88 -4.52
C GLY A 114 -8.93 -4.36 -4.39
N ASP A 115 -9.49 -5.06 -3.42
CA ASP A 115 -9.22 -6.47 -3.14
C ASP A 115 -10.39 -7.36 -3.58
N PRO A 116 -10.45 -7.77 -4.87
CA PRO A 116 -11.55 -8.57 -5.39
C PRO A 116 -11.54 -10.00 -4.81
N ILE A 117 -10.39 -10.54 -4.42
CA ILE A 117 -10.30 -11.89 -3.86
C ILE A 117 -10.87 -11.90 -2.45
N HIS A 118 -10.52 -10.92 -1.62
CA HIS A 118 -11.12 -10.79 -0.29
C HIS A 118 -12.63 -10.54 -0.37
N THR A 119 -13.06 -9.67 -1.28
CA THR A 119 -14.50 -9.40 -1.53
C THR A 119 -15.25 -10.67 -1.90
N TRP A 120 -14.76 -11.40 -2.91
CA TRP A 120 -15.35 -12.66 -3.36
C TRP A 120 -15.39 -13.71 -2.25
N ARG A 121 -14.26 -13.92 -1.56
CA ARG A 121 -14.15 -14.93 -0.50
C ARG A 121 -15.12 -14.65 0.65
N HIS A 122 -15.24 -13.38 1.06
CA HIS A 122 -16.18 -12.99 2.11
C HIS A 122 -17.63 -13.32 1.72
N GLY A 123 -18.05 -12.95 0.51
CA GLY A 123 -19.38 -13.27 -0.01
C GLY A 123 -19.63 -14.78 -0.14
N LEU A 124 -18.64 -15.53 -0.62
CA LEU A 124 -18.73 -16.99 -0.74
C LEU A 124 -18.91 -17.66 0.62
N ILE A 125 -18.12 -17.29 1.62
CA ILE A 125 -18.23 -17.85 2.99
C ILE A 125 -19.60 -17.54 3.59
N ALA A 126 -20.08 -16.30 3.47
CA ALA A 126 -21.40 -15.94 4.01
C ALA A 126 -22.54 -16.75 3.37
N LYS A 127 -22.46 -17.07 2.07
CA LYS A 127 -23.43 -17.92 1.38
C LYS A 127 -23.34 -19.39 1.79
N LEU A 128 -22.12 -19.90 1.96
CA LEU A 128 -21.89 -21.26 2.48
C LEU A 128 -22.46 -21.40 3.90
N ASP A 129 -22.22 -20.42 4.76
CA ASP A 129 -22.75 -20.39 6.14
C ASP A 129 -24.28 -20.29 6.17
N ALA A 130 -24.89 -19.72 5.14
CA ALA A 130 -26.34 -19.70 4.93
C ALA A 130 -26.90 -21.03 4.37
N GLY A 131 -26.06 -22.05 4.17
CA GLY A 131 -26.46 -23.38 3.72
C GLY A 131 -26.67 -23.50 2.21
N GLN A 132 -26.16 -22.57 1.41
CA GLN A 132 -26.24 -22.66 -0.06
C GLN A 132 -25.32 -23.78 -0.58
N GLY A 133 -25.84 -24.59 -1.51
CA GLY A 133 -25.13 -25.71 -2.11
C GLY A 133 -24.32 -25.33 -3.36
N GLU A 134 -23.74 -26.34 -3.99
CA GLU A 134 -22.91 -26.19 -5.19
C GLU A 134 -23.67 -25.54 -6.35
N THR A 135 -24.94 -25.90 -6.55
CA THR A 135 -25.76 -25.40 -7.65
C THR A 135 -25.98 -23.89 -7.53
N GLU A 136 -26.27 -23.40 -6.32
CA GLU A 136 -26.44 -21.96 -6.06
C GLU A 136 -25.13 -21.19 -6.16
N LEU A 137 -24.01 -21.81 -5.77
CA LEU A 137 -22.68 -21.20 -5.75
C LEU A 137 -21.89 -21.33 -7.06
N SER A 138 -22.42 -22.03 -8.05
CA SER A 138 -21.69 -22.36 -9.30
C SER A 138 -21.07 -21.11 -9.97
N ASN A 139 -21.84 -20.01 -10.05
CA ASN A 139 -21.33 -18.75 -10.61
C ASN A 139 -20.22 -18.13 -9.76
N ASP A 140 -20.35 -18.14 -8.43
CA ASP A 140 -19.33 -17.61 -7.53
C ASP A 140 -18.03 -18.42 -7.64
N LEU A 141 -18.11 -19.75 -7.76
CA LEU A 141 -16.94 -20.61 -7.95
C LEU A 141 -16.22 -20.32 -9.27
N LEU A 142 -16.97 -20.12 -10.36
CA LEU A 142 -16.40 -19.74 -11.66
C LEU A 142 -15.71 -18.36 -11.60
N VAL A 143 -16.30 -17.38 -10.91
CA VAL A 143 -15.66 -16.07 -10.68
C VAL A 143 -14.37 -16.24 -9.88
N GLY A 144 -14.38 -17.08 -8.85
CA GLY A 144 -13.20 -17.41 -8.05
C GLY A 144 -12.05 -17.98 -8.87
N ALA A 145 -12.34 -18.91 -9.78
CA ALA A 145 -11.34 -19.48 -10.68
C ALA A 145 -10.67 -18.38 -11.55
N VAL A 146 -11.46 -17.52 -12.18
CA VAL A 146 -10.95 -16.41 -13.01
C VAL A 146 -10.11 -15.42 -12.18
N LEU A 147 -10.52 -15.13 -10.94
CA LEU A 147 -9.76 -14.26 -10.04
C LEU A 147 -8.39 -14.86 -9.70
N LEU A 148 -8.34 -16.15 -9.39
CA LEU A 148 -7.10 -16.85 -9.04
C LEU A 148 -6.19 -17.04 -10.26
N GLU A 149 -6.74 -17.33 -11.43
CA GLU A 149 -5.98 -17.36 -12.70
C GLU A 149 -5.31 -16.01 -12.98
N ARG A 150 -6.05 -14.91 -12.80
CA ARG A 150 -5.51 -13.56 -12.94
C ARG A 150 -4.42 -13.29 -11.92
N ALA A 151 -4.61 -13.65 -10.65
CA ALA A 151 -3.60 -13.49 -9.61
C ALA A 151 -2.33 -14.30 -9.90
N ALA A 152 -2.48 -15.53 -10.42
CA ALA A 152 -1.36 -16.38 -10.79
C ALA A 152 -0.45 -15.71 -11.83
N THR A 153 -0.98 -14.87 -12.74
CA THR A 153 -0.14 -14.12 -13.71
C THR A 153 0.93 -13.24 -13.04
N GLY A 154 0.68 -12.74 -11.83
CA GLY A 154 1.60 -11.89 -11.06
C GLY A 154 2.63 -12.67 -10.21
N VAL A 155 2.49 -14.00 -10.10
CA VAL A 155 3.38 -14.87 -9.33
C VAL A 155 4.47 -15.44 -10.25
N PRO A 156 5.76 -15.53 -9.86
CA PRO A 156 6.78 -16.22 -10.64
C PRO A 156 6.39 -17.68 -10.96
N ARG A 157 6.65 -18.16 -12.19
CA ARG A 157 6.20 -19.50 -12.63
C ARG A 157 6.64 -20.65 -11.71
N GLY A 158 7.86 -20.58 -11.16
CA GLY A 158 8.37 -21.60 -10.23
C GLY A 158 7.73 -21.60 -8.85
N LEU A 159 6.87 -20.63 -8.54
CA LEU A 159 6.08 -20.56 -7.30
C LEU A 159 4.59 -20.87 -7.55
N ARG A 160 4.22 -21.28 -8.77
CA ARG A 160 2.87 -21.67 -9.16
C ARG A 160 2.76 -23.20 -9.17
N ASP A 161 3.19 -23.85 -8.08
CA ASP A 161 3.10 -25.32 -7.97
C ASP A 161 1.68 -25.78 -8.33
N PRO A 162 1.55 -26.94 -9.00
CA PRO A 162 0.32 -27.30 -9.68
C PRO A 162 -0.83 -27.55 -8.69
N LEU A 163 -1.99 -27.02 -9.05
CA LEU A 163 -3.30 -27.52 -8.61
C LEU A 163 -3.48 -28.98 -9.04
#